data_AF-A0AAE6JD24-F1
#
_entry.id   AF-A0AAE6JD24-F1
#
_cell.length_a   1.000
_cell.length_b   1.000
_cell.length_c   1.000
_cell.angle_alpha   90.00
_cell.angle_beta   90.00
_cell.angle_gamma   90.00
#
_symmetry.space_group_name_H-M   'P 1'
#
loop_
_entity.id
_entity.type
_entity.pdbx_description
1 polymer ?
#
loop_
_entity_poly.entity_id
_entity_poly.type
_entity_poly.pdbx_seq_one_letter_code
_entity_poly.pdbx_strand_id
1 'polypeptide(L)'
;MRTNRKRNLIMLFVLFLISMTSGAKGVVLTFVSLISLLGVFKKTQVMSSFKKINRAKVPLLVVGFISAIFILIKGSGYNASVQDGLIKLGIRFLYFGDAIIYYYEPSTVAHFQSYNFIDFLSYHFNSVLGFLRIVDYKLPLGNDLLLYYIKSSDDTGLSIGPNTPYYISGHIFFGAFGALIYSFITGIIVGFVRRKFFSMDKMNLNFLAAIGIIFLTLLITSFPQDAQLMISMLFDTVVFASLPIILSVMFCYSSFNQKTKTAE
;
A
#
# COMPACT_ATOMS: atom_id res chain seq x y z
N MET A 1 -2.99 12.48 34.84
CA MET A 1 -3.38 12.70 33.41
C MET A 1 -2.26 13.24 32.50
N ARG A 2 -1.38 14.18 32.92
CA ARG A 2 -0.30 14.72 32.07
C ARG A 2 0.78 13.71 31.66
N THR A 3 1.09 12.74 32.51
CA THR A 3 2.08 11.67 32.28
C THR A 3 1.70 10.73 31.14
N ASN A 4 0.41 10.33 31.05
CA ASN A 4 -0.08 9.50 29.94
C ASN A 4 -0.01 10.23 28.58
N ARG A 5 -0.17 11.56 28.56
CA ARG A 5 -0.08 12.34 27.33
C ARG A 5 1.34 12.38 26.76
N LYS A 6 2.35 12.57 27.63
CA LYS A 6 3.77 12.52 27.22
C LYS A 6 4.14 11.12 26.73
N ARG A 7 3.74 10.07 27.44
CA ARG A 7 3.97 8.68 27.04
C ARG A 7 3.35 8.34 25.68
N ASN A 8 2.10 8.75 25.44
CA ASN A 8 1.42 8.51 24.17
C ASN A 8 2.07 9.28 23.00
N LEU A 9 2.57 10.49 23.25
CA LEU A 9 3.33 11.24 22.24
C LEU A 9 4.69 10.59 21.93
N ILE A 10 5.39 10.10 22.96
CA ILE A 10 6.66 9.38 22.78
C ILE A 10 6.43 8.08 22.01
N MET A 11 5.40 7.30 22.35
CA MET A 11 5.03 6.09 21.61
C MET A 11 4.69 6.40 20.14
N LEU A 12 3.94 7.47 19.88
CA LEU A 12 3.60 7.87 18.52
C LEU A 12 4.83 8.33 17.74
N PHE A 13 5.78 8.99 18.40
CA PHE A 13 7.07 9.36 17.81
C PHE A 13 7.95 8.14 17.53
N VAL A 14 8.00 7.16 18.44
CA VAL A 14 8.73 5.89 18.23
C VAL A 14 8.11 5.10 17.09
N LEU A 15 6.78 4.99 17.01
CA LEU A 15 6.10 4.35 15.89
C LEU A 15 6.36 5.06 14.57
N PHE A 16 6.41 6.40 14.59
CA PHE A 16 6.80 7.19 13.42
C PHE A 16 8.24 6.88 12.99
N LEU A 17 9.20 6.83 13.93
CA LEU A 17 10.60 6.47 13.63
C LEU A 17 10.74 5.05 13.10
N ILE A 18 10.08 4.06 13.73
CA ILE A 18 10.06 2.65 13.26
C ILE A 18 9.49 2.59 11.84
N SER A 19 8.40 3.33 11.59
CA SER A 19 7.81 3.40 10.26
C SER A 19 8.77 4.06 9.26
N MET A 20 9.55 5.07 9.64
CA MET A 20 10.57 5.65 8.77
C MET A 20 11.72 4.68 8.47
N THR A 21 12.06 3.79 9.41
CA THR A 21 13.11 2.78 9.22
C THR A 21 12.69 1.61 8.33
N SER A 22 11.41 1.43 8.02
CA SER A 22 10.94 0.34 7.15
C SER A 22 11.29 0.51 5.67
N GLY A 23 12.06 1.54 5.31
CA GLY A 23 12.49 1.81 3.93
C GLY A 23 11.39 2.36 3.01
N ALA A 24 10.14 2.44 3.50
CA ALA A 24 9.01 2.95 2.73
C ALA A 24 9.04 4.48 2.64
N LYS A 25 9.47 4.98 1.47
CA LYS A 25 9.48 6.41 1.09
C LYS A 25 8.11 7.10 1.22
N GLY A 26 7.03 6.31 1.32
CA GLY A 26 5.64 6.79 1.44
C GLY A 26 5.10 6.93 2.87
N VAL A 27 5.85 6.61 3.93
CA VAL A 27 5.32 6.59 5.31
C VAL A 27 4.72 7.94 5.74
N VAL A 28 5.38 9.04 5.39
CA VAL A 28 4.89 10.39 5.69
C VAL A 28 3.56 10.66 4.99
N LEU A 29 3.40 10.20 3.74
CA LEU A 29 2.15 10.29 3.00
C LEU A 29 1.06 9.42 3.63
N THR A 30 1.40 8.20 4.10
CA THR A 30 0.46 7.34 4.81
C THR A 30 -0.09 8.02 6.07
N PHE A 31 0.75 8.69 6.86
CA PHE A 31 0.30 9.47 8.02
C PHE A 31 -0.61 10.64 7.62
N VAL A 32 -0.30 11.35 6.54
CA VAL A 32 -1.15 12.43 6.02
C VAL A 32 -2.50 11.90 5.54
N SER A 33 -2.51 10.76 4.84
CA SER A 33 -3.72 10.07 4.38
C SER A 33 -4.59 9.62 5.56
N LEU A 34 -3.98 9.05 6.61
CA LEU A 34 -4.65 8.67 7.84
C LEU A 34 -5.31 9.87 8.53
N ILE A 35 -4.57 10.98 8.71
CA ILE A 35 -5.11 12.20 9.31
C ILE A 35 -6.28 12.73 8.48
N SER A 36 -6.17 12.68 7.16
CA SER A 36 -7.20 13.15 6.24
C SER A 36 -8.46 12.28 6.29
N LEU A 37 -8.32 10.96 6.34
CA LEU A 37 -9.44 10.02 6.49
C LEU A 37 -10.16 10.21 7.83
N LEU A 38 -9.41 10.35 8.93
CA LEU A 38 -9.99 10.64 10.24
C LEU A 38 -10.74 11.98 10.27
N GLY A 39 -10.33 12.93 9.42
CA GLY A 39 -10.98 14.22 9.24
C GLY A 39 -12.36 14.17 8.59
N VAL A 40 -12.78 13.04 8.03
CA VAL A 40 -14.13 12.88 7.46
C VAL A 40 -15.21 12.90 8.54
N PHE A 41 -14.89 12.40 9.73
CA PHE A 41 -15.86 12.24 10.82
C PHE A 41 -16.04 13.55 11.61
N LYS A 42 -17.27 14.06 11.69
CA LYS A 42 -17.60 15.32 12.39
C LYS A 42 -17.15 15.30 13.86
N LYS A 43 -17.33 14.16 14.54
CA LYS A 43 -16.91 13.98 15.95
C LYS A 43 -15.41 14.24 16.11
N THR A 44 -14.59 13.73 15.19
CA THR A 44 -13.13 13.89 15.19
C THR A 44 -12.71 15.34 14.93
N GLN A 45 -13.41 16.05 14.03
CA GLN A 45 -13.10 17.45 13.70
C GLN A 45 -13.26 18.41 14.89
N VAL A 46 -14.20 18.13 15.81
CA VAL A 46 -14.45 18.97 16.98
C VAL A 46 -13.34 18.83 18.04
N MET A 47 -12.63 17.69 18.06
CA MET A 47 -11.58 17.42 19.06
C MET A 47 -10.41 18.40 18.93
N SER A 48 -10.06 19.07 20.04
CA SER A 48 -8.95 20.04 20.08
C SER A 48 -7.60 19.42 19.75
N SER A 49 -7.37 18.16 20.15
CA SER A 49 -6.17 17.39 19.79
C SER A 49 -6.08 17.13 18.28
N PHE A 50 -7.20 16.82 17.63
CA PHE A 50 -7.23 16.56 16.19
C PHE A 50 -6.97 17.83 15.39
N LYS A 51 -7.53 18.99 15.78
CA LYS A 51 -7.24 20.28 15.11
C LYS A 51 -5.75 20.61 15.07
N LYS A 52 -5.01 20.28 16.14
CA LYS A 52 -3.54 20.47 16.19
C LYS A 52 -2.82 19.52 15.23
N ILE A 53 -3.19 18.25 15.20
CA ILE A 53 -2.60 17.24 14.31
C ILE A 53 -2.94 17.55 12.84
N ASN A 54 -4.17 17.96 12.54
CA ASN A 54 -4.61 18.33 11.19
C ASN A 54 -3.85 19.55 10.64
N ARG A 55 -3.40 20.48 11.49
CA ARG A 55 -2.50 21.57 11.06
C ARG A 55 -1.10 21.08 10.72
N ALA A 56 -0.63 20.03 11.37
CA ALA A 56 0.69 19.45 11.11
C ALA A 56 0.77 18.67 9.78
N LYS A 57 -0.36 18.37 9.12
CA LYS A 57 -0.36 17.61 7.86
C LYS A 57 0.41 18.29 6.73
N VAL A 58 0.31 19.63 6.61
CA VAL A 58 0.97 20.38 5.53
C VAL A 58 2.48 20.43 5.75
N PRO A 59 3.00 20.79 6.94
CA PRO A 59 4.42 20.64 7.24
C PRO A 59 4.95 19.22 7.04
N LEU A 60 4.18 18.20 7.45
CA LEU A 60 4.56 16.80 7.22
C LEU A 60 4.71 16.49 5.73
N LEU A 61 3.77 16.93 4.87
CA LEU A 61 3.90 16.77 3.41
C LEU A 61 5.18 17.41 2.87
N VAL A 62 5.51 18.63 3.30
CA VAL A 62 6.73 19.34 2.88
C VAL A 62 7.97 18.57 3.31
N VAL A 63 8.03 18.10 4.56
CA VAL A 63 9.14 17.28 5.07
C VAL A 63 9.27 15.96 4.30
N GLY A 64 8.15 15.32 3.96
CA GLY A 64 8.14 14.10 3.15
C GLY A 64 8.66 14.32 1.73
N PHE A 65 8.33 15.45 1.11
CA PHE A 65 8.82 15.80 -0.21
C PHE A 65 10.33 16.09 -0.21
N ILE A 66 10.80 16.87 0.77
CA ILE A 66 12.24 17.18 0.93
C ILE A 66 13.04 15.90 1.20
N SER A 67 12.54 15.02 2.07
CA SER A 67 13.22 13.76 2.38
C SER A 67 13.29 12.84 1.15
N ALA A 68 12.25 12.78 0.32
CA ALA A 68 12.27 12.04 -0.93
C ALA A 68 13.37 12.53 -1.88
N ILE A 69 13.52 13.84 -2.06
CA ILE A 69 14.60 14.43 -2.87
C ILE A 69 15.97 14.08 -2.28
N PHE A 70 16.14 14.24 -0.97
CA PHE A 70 17.41 13.94 -0.30
C PHE A 70 17.83 12.48 -0.48
N ILE A 71 16.90 11.54 -0.36
CA ILE A 71 17.15 10.11 -0.57
C ILE A 71 17.58 9.84 -2.02
N LEU A 72 16.97 10.51 -3.01
CA LEU A 72 17.33 10.34 -4.42
C LEU A 72 18.71 10.91 -4.74
N ILE A 73 19.09 12.05 -4.14
CA ILE A 73 20.44 12.61 -4.26
C ILE A 73 21.46 11.63 -3.67
N LYS A 74 21.24 11.11 -2.47
CA LYS A 74 22.14 10.14 -1.84
C LYS A 74 22.25 8.82 -2.61
N GLY A 75 21.16 8.37 -3.22
CA GLY A 75 21.16 7.19 -4.09
C GLY A 75 21.88 7.39 -5.44
N SER A 76 22.37 8.59 -5.75
CA SER A 76 22.97 8.94 -7.04
C SER A 76 24.50 8.96 -7.05
N GLY A 77 25.14 8.66 -5.91
CA GLY A 77 26.60 8.57 -5.80
C GLY A 77 27.26 9.80 -5.17
N TYR A 78 28.57 9.68 -4.93
CA TYR A 78 29.42 10.73 -4.36
C TYR A 78 29.63 11.81 -5.42
N ASN A 79 28.97 12.97 -5.27
CA ASN A 79 28.92 14.16 -6.18
C ASN A 79 27.61 14.39 -6.94
N ALA A 80 26.53 13.67 -6.62
CA ALA A 80 25.23 13.99 -7.20
C ALA A 80 24.75 15.40 -6.82
N SER A 81 24.41 16.19 -7.83
CA SER A 81 23.86 17.53 -7.67
C SER A 81 22.36 17.48 -7.33
N VAL A 82 21.79 18.59 -6.84
CA VAL A 82 20.34 18.72 -6.65
C VAL A 82 19.59 18.52 -7.97
N GLN A 83 20.20 18.96 -9.09
CA GLN A 83 19.66 18.78 -10.43
C GLN A 83 19.50 17.30 -10.79
N ASP A 84 20.48 16.45 -10.46
CA ASP A 84 20.39 15.01 -10.72
C ASP A 84 19.25 14.35 -9.94
N GLY A 85 19.05 14.77 -8.69
CA GLY A 85 17.93 14.33 -7.86
C GLY A 85 16.57 14.72 -8.46
N LEU A 86 16.44 15.95 -8.97
CA LEU A 86 15.23 16.44 -9.62
C LEU A 86 14.96 15.71 -10.95
N ILE A 87 15.99 15.48 -11.78
CA ILE A 87 15.85 14.74 -13.04
C ILE A 87 15.40 13.31 -12.76
N LYS A 88 16.01 12.61 -11.80
CA LYS A 88 15.59 11.24 -11.43
C LYS A 88 14.17 11.19 -10.86
N LEU A 89 13.75 12.20 -10.13
CA LEU A 89 12.38 12.33 -9.66
C LEU A 89 11.41 12.57 -10.83
N GLY A 90 11.80 13.39 -11.82
CA GLY A 90 11.06 13.58 -13.06
C GLY A 90 10.94 12.30 -13.89
N ILE A 91 12.04 11.55 -14.07
CA ILE A 91 12.04 10.24 -14.75
C ILE A 91 11.14 9.26 -14.01
N ARG A 92 11.18 9.24 -12.67
CA ARG A 92 10.24 8.41 -11.88
C ARG A 92 8.80 8.81 -12.15
N PHE A 93 8.46 10.09 -12.18
CA PHE A 93 7.10 10.51 -12.52
C PHE A 93 6.69 10.11 -13.94
N LEU A 94 7.63 10.09 -14.90
CA LEU A 94 7.37 9.61 -16.25
C LEU A 94 7.17 8.09 -16.29
N TYR A 95 8.02 7.30 -15.61
CA TYR A 95 7.89 5.85 -15.52
C TYR A 95 6.68 5.39 -14.71
N PHE A 96 6.29 6.16 -13.67
CA PHE A 96 5.00 6.05 -12.99
C PHE A 96 3.86 6.76 -13.74
N GLY A 97 4.12 7.20 -14.97
CA GLY A 97 3.14 7.80 -15.86
C GLY A 97 2.04 6.82 -16.22
N ASP A 98 1.14 7.24 -17.11
CA ASP A 98 -0.04 6.45 -17.41
C ASP A 98 0.34 5.12 -18.10
N ALA A 99 -0.06 4.00 -17.50
CA ALA A 99 0.10 2.67 -18.06
C ALA A 99 -0.50 2.54 -19.47
N ILE A 100 -1.48 3.39 -19.82
CA ILE A 100 -2.04 3.51 -21.16
C ILE A 100 -0.96 3.71 -22.22
N ILE A 101 0.02 4.58 -21.96
CA ILE A 101 1.04 4.97 -22.94
C ILE A 101 1.86 3.75 -23.39
N TYR A 102 2.22 2.91 -22.42
CA TYR A 102 3.03 1.72 -22.64
C TYR A 102 2.19 0.55 -23.19
N TYR A 103 0.93 0.43 -22.74
CA TYR A 103 0.09 -0.70 -23.08
C TYR A 103 -0.49 -0.64 -24.50
N TYR A 104 -0.99 0.52 -24.94
CA TYR A 104 -1.73 0.62 -26.21
C TYR A 104 -0.85 0.64 -27.46
N GLU A 105 0.46 0.41 -27.32
CA GLU A 105 1.30 0.06 -28.47
C GLU A 105 0.84 -1.29 -29.06
N PRO A 106 0.60 -1.41 -30.38
CA PRO A 106 0.07 -2.64 -30.97
C PRO A 106 0.87 -3.91 -30.68
N SER A 107 2.21 -3.80 -30.60
CA SER A 107 3.11 -4.91 -30.26
C SER A 107 2.91 -5.38 -28.82
N THR A 108 2.81 -4.44 -27.87
CA THR A 108 2.57 -4.68 -26.45
C THR A 108 1.20 -5.31 -26.21
N VAL A 109 0.15 -4.78 -26.86
CA VAL A 109 -1.18 -5.38 -26.79
C VAL A 109 -1.15 -6.84 -27.25
N ALA A 110 -0.54 -7.12 -28.41
CA ALA A 110 -0.46 -8.47 -28.95
C ALA A 110 0.30 -9.44 -28.02
N HIS A 111 1.37 -8.97 -27.37
CA HIS A 111 2.12 -9.77 -26.41
C HIS A 111 1.26 -10.13 -25.19
N PHE A 112 0.68 -9.13 -24.52
CA PHE A 112 -0.03 -9.35 -23.26
C PHE A 112 -1.43 -9.96 -23.44
N GLN A 113 -2.05 -9.86 -24.62
CA GLN A 113 -3.31 -10.55 -24.92
C GLN A 113 -3.16 -12.08 -25.06
N SER A 114 -1.94 -12.60 -25.09
CA SER A 114 -1.72 -14.05 -25.02
C SER A 114 -1.98 -14.63 -23.63
N TYR A 115 -2.12 -13.78 -22.60
CA TYR A 115 -2.29 -14.20 -21.22
C TYR A 115 -3.72 -14.68 -20.97
N ASN A 116 -3.85 -15.66 -20.08
CA ASN A 116 -5.13 -16.27 -19.74
C ASN A 116 -5.48 -16.10 -18.25
N PHE A 117 -6.59 -16.70 -17.85
CA PHE A 117 -7.07 -16.64 -16.46
C PHE A 117 -6.10 -17.24 -15.43
N ILE A 118 -5.31 -18.25 -15.78
CA ILE A 118 -4.30 -18.82 -14.88
C ILE A 118 -3.15 -17.83 -14.69
N ASP A 119 -2.78 -17.10 -15.73
CA ASP A 119 -1.81 -16.01 -15.63
C ASP A 119 -2.32 -14.90 -14.72
N PHE A 120 -3.62 -14.56 -14.82
CA PHE A 120 -4.25 -13.59 -13.92
C PHE A 120 -4.03 -13.95 -12.45
N LEU A 121 -4.31 -15.21 -12.08
CA LEU A 121 -4.11 -15.68 -10.71
C LEU A 121 -2.63 -15.63 -10.32
N SER A 122 -1.75 -16.05 -11.23
CA SER A 122 -0.30 -16.09 -11.01
C SER A 122 0.31 -14.72 -10.79
N TYR A 123 -0.18 -13.68 -11.49
CA TYR A 123 0.27 -12.29 -11.31
C TYR A 123 -0.35 -11.63 -10.07
N HIS A 124 -1.68 -11.70 -9.92
CA HIS A 124 -2.36 -10.98 -8.84
C HIS A 124 -2.10 -11.57 -7.46
N PHE A 125 -1.96 -12.89 -7.38
CA PHE A 125 -1.65 -13.59 -6.13
C PHE A 125 -0.18 -13.96 -6.03
N ASN A 126 0.71 -13.37 -6.85
CA ASN A 126 2.13 -13.75 -6.87
C ASN A 126 2.80 -13.65 -5.49
N SER A 127 2.49 -12.62 -4.70
CA SER A 127 3.03 -12.48 -3.34
C SER A 127 2.66 -13.66 -2.43
N VAL A 128 1.48 -14.24 -2.62
CA VAL A 128 0.99 -15.39 -1.84
C VAL A 128 1.52 -16.70 -2.41
N LEU A 129 1.34 -16.91 -3.72
CA LEU A 129 1.72 -18.14 -4.40
C LEU A 129 3.24 -18.32 -4.47
N GLY A 130 3.98 -17.22 -4.70
CA GLY A 130 5.43 -17.18 -4.69
C GLY A 130 6.02 -17.39 -3.29
N PHE A 131 5.38 -16.85 -2.24
CA PHE A 131 5.76 -17.18 -0.86
C PHE A 131 5.62 -18.68 -0.57
N LEU A 132 4.53 -19.30 -1.04
CA LEU A 132 4.30 -20.73 -0.92
C LEU A 132 5.11 -21.57 -1.92
N ARG A 133 5.92 -20.94 -2.79
CA ARG A 133 6.70 -21.58 -3.87
C ARG A 133 5.87 -22.44 -4.83
N ILE A 134 4.61 -22.08 -5.02
CA ILE A 134 3.71 -22.74 -5.97
C ILE A 134 3.99 -22.24 -7.39
N VAL A 135 4.33 -20.96 -7.52
CA VAL A 135 4.66 -20.29 -8.79
C VAL A 135 5.96 -19.52 -8.58
N ASP A 136 6.76 -19.39 -9.64
CA ASP A 136 7.94 -18.53 -9.61
C ASP A 136 7.56 -17.07 -9.30
N TYR A 137 8.47 -16.36 -8.64
CA TYR A 137 8.28 -14.95 -8.36
C TYR A 137 8.23 -14.18 -9.68
N LYS A 138 7.14 -13.43 -9.88
CA LYS A 138 6.94 -12.57 -11.05
C LYS A 138 7.06 -11.13 -10.62
N LEU A 139 7.68 -10.33 -11.48
CA LEU A 139 7.69 -8.89 -11.30
C LEU A 139 6.27 -8.33 -11.41
N PRO A 140 5.99 -7.15 -10.84
CA PRO A 140 4.69 -6.50 -11.01
C PRO A 140 4.39 -6.28 -12.48
N LEU A 141 3.13 -6.51 -12.89
CA LEU A 141 2.72 -6.44 -14.30
C LEU A 141 3.11 -5.12 -15.00
N GLY A 142 3.08 -4.02 -14.26
CA GLY A 142 3.49 -2.72 -14.78
C GLY A 142 4.98 -2.59 -15.07
N ASN A 143 5.83 -3.29 -14.30
CA ASN A 143 7.25 -3.39 -14.60
C ASN A 143 7.45 -4.16 -15.91
N ASP A 144 6.83 -5.33 -16.05
CA ASP A 144 6.93 -6.15 -17.27
C ASP A 144 6.44 -5.40 -18.51
N LEU A 145 5.35 -4.63 -18.36
CA LEU A 145 4.82 -3.75 -19.40
C LEU A 145 5.85 -2.71 -19.86
N LEU A 146 6.51 -2.02 -18.92
CA LEU A 146 7.55 -1.05 -19.24
C LEU A 146 8.74 -1.72 -19.91
N LEU A 147 9.23 -2.84 -19.35
CA LEU A 147 10.40 -3.56 -19.86
C LEU A 147 10.19 -4.07 -21.29
N TYR A 148 9.01 -4.59 -21.58
CA TYR A 148 8.63 -4.98 -22.93
C TYR A 148 8.62 -3.78 -23.88
N TYR A 149 7.98 -2.67 -23.48
CA TYR A 149 7.87 -1.45 -24.28
C TYR A 149 9.24 -0.86 -24.65
N ILE A 150 10.14 -0.71 -23.67
CA ILE A 150 11.49 -0.17 -23.89
C ILE A 150 12.46 -1.19 -24.50
N LYS A 151 12.02 -2.44 -24.72
CA LYS A 151 12.82 -3.57 -25.21
C LYS A 151 14.10 -3.78 -24.40
N SER A 152 14.02 -3.57 -23.09
CA SER A 152 15.14 -3.76 -22.17
C SER A 152 14.97 -5.09 -21.46
N SER A 153 15.99 -5.95 -21.54
CA SER A 153 16.14 -7.08 -20.63
C SER A 153 16.73 -6.55 -19.33
N ASP A 154 15.88 -6.23 -18.35
CA ASP A 154 16.39 -5.65 -17.12
C ASP A 154 16.95 -6.73 -16.20
N ASP A 155 18.27 -6.79 -16.13
CA ASP A 155 19.07 -7.61 -15.20
C ASP A 155 19.35 -6.82 -13.90
N THR A 156 18.81 -5.60 -13.75
CA THR A 156 19.17 -4.68 -12.65
C THR A 156 18.36 -4.89 -11.37
N GLY A 157 17.36 -5.79 -11.37
CA GLY A 157 16.55 -6.13 -10.19
C GLY A 157 15.71 -4.96 -9.62
N LEU A 158 15.63 -3.84 -10.34
CA LEU A 158 14.86 -2.66 -9.94
C LEU A 158 13.45 -2.76 -10.52
N SER A 159 12.45 -2.95 -9.65
CA SER A 159 11.04 -2.85 -10.06
C SER A 159 10.71 -1.39 -10.38
N ILE A 160 10.58 -1.09 -11.68
CA ILE A 160 10.29 0.23 -12.21
C ILE A 160 9.17 0.10 -13.25
N GLY A 161 8.01 0.65 -12.98
CA GLY A 161 6.93 0.63 -13.95
C GLY A 161 5.70 1.37 -13.45
N PRO A 162 4.77 1.69 -14.36
CA PRO A 162 3.50 2.28 -13.99
C PRO A 162 2.68 1.28 -13.17
N ASN A 163 1.78 1.76 -12.33
CA ASN A 163 0.77 0.87 -11.75
C ASN A 163 -0.14 0.39 -12.88
N THR A 164 -0.52 -0.89 -12.89
CA THR A 164 -1.42 -1.41 -13.93
C THR A 164 -2.88 -1.30 -13.50
N PRO A 165 -3.63 -0.29 -13.98
CA PRO A 165 -4.98 -0.05 -13.52
C PRO A 165 -5.91 -1.18 -13.96
N TYR A 166 -7.03 -1.30 -13.25
CA TYR A 166 -7.98 -2.39 -13.40
C TYR A 166 -8.47 -2.60 -14.84
N TYR A 167 -8.60 -1.54 -15.65
CA TYR A 167 -9.08 -1.67 -17.02
C TYR A 167 -8.01 -2.23 -17.97
N ILE A 168 -6.72 -1.95 -17.74
CA ILE A 168 -5.61 -2.55 -18.49
C ILE A 168 -5.44 -4.00 -18.06
N SER A 169 -5.37 -4.25 -16.75
CA SER A 169 -5.28 -5.62 -16.20
C SER A 169 -6.46 -6.47 -16.71
N GLY A 170 -7.68 -5.92 -16.65
CA GLY A 170 -8.88 -6.55 -17.18
C GLY A 170 -8.78 -6.91 -18.66
N HIS A 171 -8.21 -6.01 -19.47
CA HIS A 171 -8.04 -6.24 -20.91
C HIS A 171 -6.96 -7.29 -21.21
N ILE A 172 -5.85 -7.29 -20.47
CA ILE A 172 -4.76 -8.25 -20.59
C ILE A 172 -5.27 -9.67 -20.35
N PHE A 173 -5.98 -9.90 -19.24
CA PHE A 173 -6.32 -11.26 -18.82
C PHE A 173 -7.68 -11.78 -19.31
N PHE A 174 -8.61 -10.88 -19.64
CA PHE A 174 -9.99 -11.26 -19.96
C PHE A 174 -10.49 -10.68 -21.29
N GLY A 175 -9.63 -9.97 -22.04
CA GLY A 175 -9.99 -9.31 -23.30
C GLY A 175 -10.99 -8.16 -23.11
N ALA A 176 -11.49 -7.62 -24.22
CA ALA A 176 -12.32 -6.41 -24.22
C ALA A 176 -13.62 -6.55 -23.40
N PHE A 177 -14.35 -7.66 -23.58
CA PHE A 177 -15.60 -7.88 -22.86
C PHE A 177 -15.37 -8.24 -21.38
N GLY A 178 -14.38 -9.08 -21.10
CA GLY A 178 -14.06 -9.46 -19.74
C GLY A 178 -13.51 -8.28 -18.91
N ALA A 179 -12.82 -7.33 -19.55
CA ALA A 179 -12.38 -6.09 -18.91
C ALA A 179 -13.55 -5.28 -18.33
N LEU A 180 -14.70 -5.23 -19.01
CA LEU A 180 -15.89 -4.55 -18.51
C LEU A 180 -16.43 -5.21 -17.25
N ILE A 181 -16.51 -6.54 -17.25
CA ILE A 181 -16.96 -7.33 -16.09
C ILE A 181 -15.99 -7.15 -14.92
N TYR A 182 -14.69 -7.25 -15.19
CA TYR A 182 -13.65 -7.06 -14.17
C TYR A 182 -13.68 -5.65 -13.57
N SER A 183 -13.88 -4.63 -14.41
CA SER A 183 -14.05 -3.23 -13.98
C SER A 183 -15.28 -3.05 -13.09
N PHE A 184 -16.40 -3.66 -13.47
CA PHE A 184 -17.64 -3.62 -12.70
C PHE A 184 -17.47 -4.28 -11.32
N ILE A 185 -16.87 -5.48 -11.28
CA ILE A 185 -16.59 -6.19 -10.01
C ILE A 185 -15.66 -5.35 -9.13
N THR A 186 -14.61 -4.76 -9.72
CA THR A 186 -13.69 -3.85 -9.01
C THR A 186 -14.45 -2.69 -8.38
N GLY A 187 -15.35 -2.06 -9.14
CA GLY A 187 -16.20 -0.98 -8.66
C GLY A 187 -17.12 -1.41 -7.51
N ILE A 188 -17.73 -2.60 -7.58
CA ILE A 188 -18.57 -3.15 -6.51
C ILE A 188 -17.76 -3.32 -5.23
N ILE A 189 -16.59 -3.95 -5.30
CA ILE A 189 -15.75 -4.23 -4.12
C ILE A 189 -15.33 -2.92 -3.46
N VAL A 190 -14.82 -1.97 -4.24
CA VAL A 190 -14.39 -0.65 -3.74
C VAL A 190 -15.57 0.12 -3.16
N GLY A 191 -16.72 0.11 -3.85
CA GLY A 191 -17.94 0.76 -3.38
C GLY A 191 -18.48 0.17 -2.08
N PHE A 192 -18.39 -1.15 -1.91
CA PHE A 192 -18.80 -1.84 -0.70
C PHE A 192 -17.94 -1.41 0.50
N VAL A 193 -16.60 -1.45 0.38
CA VAL A 193 -15.70 -1.05 1.46
C VAL A 193 -15.88 0.43 1.82
N ARG A 194 -15.95 1.32 0.81
CA ARG A 194 -16.20 2.76 1.04
C ARG A 194 -17.52 3.01 1.76
N ARG A 195 -18.59 2.31 1.39
CA ARG A 195 -19.89 2.45 2.06
C ARG A 195 -19.82 2.06 3.53
N LYS A 196 -19.09 0.99 3.86
CA LYS A 196 -18.86 0.57 5.25
C LYS A 196 -18.10 1.64 6.04
N PHE A 197 -17.04 2.21 5.46
CA PHE A 197 -16.29 3.31 6.08
C PHE A 197 -17.14 4.54 6.39
N PHE A 198 -17.90 5.06 5.41
CA PHE A 198 -18.74 6.24 5.65
C PHE A 198 -19.94 5.98 6.57
N SER A 199 -20.30 4.72 6.77
CA SER A 199 -21.37 4.32 7.68
C SER A 199 -20.87 3.96 9.09
N MET A 200 -19.55 4.02 9.33
CA MET A 200 -18.92 3.59 10.59
C MET A 200 -19.47 4.33 11.81
N ASP A 201 -19.77 5.63 11.70
CA ASP A 201 -20.35 6.45 12.77
C ASP A 201 -21.73 5.99 13.24
N LYS A 202 -22.46 5.25 12.39
CA LYS A 202 -23.80 4.71 12.66
C LYS A 202 -23.77 3.26 13.13
N MET A 203 -22.62 2.61 13.07
CA MET A 203 -22.46 1.21 13.44
C MET A 203 -21.96 1.10 14.88
N ASN A 204 -22.55 0.21 15.68
CA ASN A 204 -22.05 -0.13 17.01
C ASN A 204 -20.86 -1.09 16.90
N LEU A 205 -19.75 -0.61 16.34
CA LEU A 205 -18.55 -1.41 16.11
C LEU A 205 -17.69 -1.45 17.37
N ASN A 206 -17.14 -2.62 17.66
CA ASN A 206 -16.03 -2.71 18.61
C ASN A 206 -14.78 -2.05 18.00
N PHE A 207 -13.81 -1.75 18.87
CA PHE A 207 -12.57 -1.05 18.49
C PHE A 207 -11.80 -1.79 17.36
N LEU A 208 -11.76 -3.11 17.42
CA LEU A 208 -11.06 -3.92 16.43
C LEU A 208 -11.71 -3.84 15.04
N ALA A 209 -13.05 -3.90 14.97
CA ALA A 209 -13.79 -3.78 13.73
C ALA A 209 -13.64 -2.37 13.12
N ALA A 210 -13.59 -1.33 13.95
CA ALA A 210 -13.31 0.03 13.48
C ALA A 210 -11.90 0.14 12.87
N ILE A 211 -10.87 -0.41 13.52
CA ILE A 211 -9.51 -0.48 12.97
C ILE A 211 -9.50 -1.27 11.65
N GLY A 212 -10.17 -2.42 11.60
CA GLY A 212 -10.24 -3.25 10.41
C GLY A 212 -10.87 -2.53 9.21
N ILE A 213 -11.95 -1.76 9.43
CA ILE A 213 -12.58 -0.97 8.37
C ILE A 213 -11.67 0.17 7.90
N ILE A 214 -10.99 0.88 8.81
CA ILE A 214 -10.02 1.94 8.44
C ILE A 214 -8.87 1.33 7.63
N PHE A 215 -8.33 0.20 8.08
CA PHE A 215 -7.25 -0.50 7.39
C PHE A 215 -7.65 -0.96 5.99
N LEU A 216 -8.81 -1.64 5.86
CA LEU A 216 -9.34 -2.04 4.55
C LEU A 216 -9.59 -0.83 3.64
N THR A 217 -10.01 0.30 4.19
CA THR A 217 -10.22 1.54 3.41
C THR A 217 -8.91 2.08 2.86
N LEU A 218 -7.80 1.98 3.60
CA LEU A 218 -6.47 2.37 3.12
C LEU A 218 -5.93 1.43 2.04
N LEU A 219 -6.20 0.13 2.16
CA LEU A 219 -5.77 -0.84 1.16
C LEU A 219 -6.59 -0.76 -0.11
N ILE A 220 -7.92 -0.66 0.01
CA ILE A 220 -8.83 -0.73 -1.15
C ILE A 220 -8.66 0.45 -2.10
N THR A 221 -8.07 1.56 -1.65
CA THR A 221 -7.73 2.68 -2.55
C THR A 221 -6.66 2.33 -3.57
N SER A 222 -5.81 1.34 -3.27
CA SER A 222 -4.81 0.84 -4.21
C SER A 222 -5.40 -0.16 -5.20
N PHE A 223 -6.48 -0.86 -4.85
CA PHE A 223 -7.04 -1.94 -5.66
C PHE A 223 -7.36 -1.57 -7.13
N PRO A 224 -7.97 -0.40 -7.44
CA PRO A 224 -8.20 -0.01 -8.83
C PRO A 224 -6.91 0.30 -9.60
N GLN A 225 -5.85 0.72 -8.90
CA GLN A 225 -4.59 1.15 -9.53
C GLN A 225 -3.61 -0.02 -9.67
N ASP A 226 -3.55 -0.87 -8.65
CA ASP A 226 -2.69 -2.02 -8.57
C ASP A 226 -3.29 -3.02 -7.56
N ALA A 227 -3.96 -4.04 -8.10
CA ALA A 227 -4.58 -5.09 -7.30
C ALA A 227 -3.55 -6.03 -6.66
N GLN A 228 -2.41 -6.28 -7.34
CA GLN A 228 -1.32 -7.10 -6.81
C GLN A 228 -0.71 -6.44 -5.57
N LEU A 229 -0.48 -5.13 -5.61
CA LEU A 229 -0.01 -4.37 -4.46
C LEU A 229 -0.97 -4.46 -3.27
N MET A 230 -2.28 -4.32 -3.51
CA MET A 230 -3.28 -4.48 -2.43
C MET A 230 -3.21 -5.87 -1.80
N ILE A 231 -3.16 -6.92 -2.62
CA ILE A 231 -3.11 -8.32 -2.16
C ILE A 231 -1.82 -8.56 -1.36
N SER A 232 -0.68 -8.07 -1.84
CA SER A 232 0.59 -8.16 -1.13
C SER A 232 0.53 -7.48 0.24
N MET A 233 0.07 -6.23 0.30
CA MET A 233 -0.04 -5.51 1.57
C MET A 233 -1.01 -6.18 2.54
N LEU A 234 -2.11 -6.75 2.04
CA LEU A 234 -3.05 -7.50 2.84
C LEU A 234 -2.41 -8.78 3.40
N PHE A 235 -1.74 -9.55 2.54
CA PHE A 235 -1.03 -10.77 2.93
C PHE A 235 0.03 -10.48 3.98
N ASP A 236 0.89 -9.48 3.73
CA ASP A 236 1.97 -9.11 4.64
C ASP A 236 1.44 -8.67 6.01
N THR A 237 0.35 -7.90 6.02
CA THR A 237 -0.24 -7.44 7.27
C THR A 237 -0.91 -8.57 8.04
N VAL A 238 -1.61 -9.48 7.37
CA VAL A 238 -2.31 -10.58 8.04
C VAL A 238 -1.30 -11.62 8.53
N VAL A 239 -0.38 -12.04 7.68
CA VAL A 239 0.55 -13.16 7.95
C VAL A 239 1.75 -12.73 8.77
N PHE A 240 2.42 -11.61 8.41
CA PHE A 240 3.67 -11.23 9.09
C PHE A 240 3.45 -10.24 10.22
N ALA A 241 2.46 -9.36 10.14
CA ALA A 241 2.20 -8.42 11.24
C ALA A 241 1.21 -8.98 12.28
N SER A 242 0.06 -9.50 11.84
CA SER A 242 -1.04 -9.83 12.75
C SER A 242 -0.86 -11.19 13.42
N LEU A 243 -0.49 -12.23 12.66
CA LEU A 243 -0.37 -13.59 13.18
C LEU A 243 0.67 -13.73 14.33
N PRO A 244 1.89 -13.17 14.24
CA PRO A 244 2.87 -13.29 15.32
C PRO A 244 2.41 -12.57 16.59
N ILE A 245 1.71 -11.44 16.46
CA ILE A 245 1.15 -10.72 17.61
C ILE A 245 0.08 -11.58 18.29
N ILE A 246 -0.83 -12.18 17.52
CA ILE A 246 -1.88 -13.06 18.07
C ILE A 246 -1.26 -14.25 18.79
N LEU A 247 -0.30 -14.95 18.15
CA LEU A 247 0.40 -16.09 18.75
C LEU A 247 1.16 -15.69 20.02
N SER A 248 1.81 -14.52 20.03
CA SER A 248 2.52 -13.99 21.20
C SER A 248 1.56 -13.72 22.36
N VAL A 249 0.40 -13.09 22.09
CA VAL A 249 -0.63 -12.85 23.11
C VAL A 249 -1.19 -14.15 23.66
N MET A 250 -1.47 -15.12 22.78
CA MET A 250 -1.95 -16.45 23.20
C MET A 250 -0.94 -17.17 24.08
N PHE A 251 0.36 -17.10 23.73
CA PHE A 251 1.44 -17.70 24.52
C PHE A 251 1.64 -17.00 25.87
N CYS A 252 1.57 -15.67 25.92
CA CYS A 252 1.62 -14.93 27.18
C CYS A 252 0.42 -15.27 28.09
N TYR A 253 -0.78 -15.42 27.51
CA TYR A 253 -1.97 -15.78 28.25
C TYR A 253 -1.91 -17.21 28.81
N SER A 254 -1.45 -18.19 28.01
CA SER A 254 -1.29 -19.58 28.47
C SER A 254 -0.24 -19.68 29.58
N SER A 255 0.88 -18.97 29.43
CA SER A 255 1.95 -18.92 30.44
C SER A 255 1.49 -18.28 31.75
N PHE A 256 0.63 -17.27 31.69
CA PHE A 256 0.05 -16.64 32.88
C PHE A 256 -0.90 -17.57 33.62
N ASN A 257 -1.79 -18.26 32.89
CA ASN A 257 -2.74 -19.22 33.47
C ASN A 257 -2.07 -20.48 34.06
N GLN A 258 -0.90 -20.87 33.55
CA GLN A 258 -0.13 -21.96 34.15
C GLN A 258 0.47 -21.55 35.51
N LYS A 259 0.99 -20.32 35.64
CA LYS A 259 1.54 -19.81 36.90
C LYS A 259 0.51 -19.68 38.01
N THR A 260 -0.73 -19.29 37.68
CA THR A 260 -1.82 -19.21 38.67
C THR A 260 -2.25 -20.58 39.17
N LYS A 261 -2.23 -21.61 38.32
CA LYS A 261 -2.57 -22.99 38.71
C LYS A 261 -1.50 -23.70 39.54
N THR A 262 -0.24 -23.29 39.44
CA THR A 262 0.86 -23.84 40.26
C THR A 262 1.04 -23.13 41.61
N ALA A 263 0.30 -22.04 41.83
CA ALA A 263 0.34 -21.27 43.07
C ALA A 263 -0.85 -21.56 44.01
N GLU A 264 -1.75 -22.47 43.61
CA GLU A 264 -2.82 -23.06 44.41
C GLU A 264 -2.42 -24.48 44.83
#